data_AF-A0A0S8GLU0-F1
#
_entry.id   AF-A0A0S8GLU0-F1
#
_cell.length_a   1.000
_cell.length_b   1.000
_cell.length_c   1.000
_cell.angle_alpha   90.00
_cell.angle_beta   90.00
_cell.angle_gamma   90.00
#
_symmetry.space_group_name_H-M   'P 1'
#
loop_
_entity.id
_entity.type
_entity.pdbx_description
1 polymer ?
#
loop_
_entity_poly.entity_id
_entity_poly.type
_entity_poly.pdbx_seq_one_letter_code
_entity_poly.pdbx_strand_id
1 'polypeptide(L)' 'MIKNRHKLEEFKRKLIKEENITPKKALALYEALHQEAQFLGVINSANILEGLETDLRIAQALNGLTS' A
#
# COMPACT_ATOMS: atom_id res chain seq x y z
N MET A 1 3.43 -5.54 12.36
CA MET A 1 4.49 -4.52 12.49
C MET A 1 5.85 -5.16 12.23
N ILE A 2 6.61 -4.69 11.23
CA ILE A 2 7.94 -5.22 10.94
C ILE A 2 8.90 -4.67 12.00
N LYS A 3 9.48 -5.58 12.81
CA LYS A 3 10.29 -5.22 13.99
C LYS A 3 11.69 -4.70 13.66
N ASN A 4 12.17 -4.94 12.43
CA ASN A 4 13.52 -4.54 12.01
C ASN A 4 13.47 -3.71 10.73
N ARG A 5 13.46 -2.38 10.91
CA ARG A 5 13.43 -1.41 9.82
C ARG A 5 14.64 -1.52 8.89
N HIS A 6 15.83 -1.75 9.43
CA HIS A 6 17.06 -1.79 8.62
C HIS A 6 17.05 -2.95 7.63
N LYS A 7 16.72 -4.17 8.08
CA LYS A 7 16.65 -5.34 7.21
C LYS A 7 15.58 -5.19 6.12
N LEU A 8 14.45 -4.55 6.44
CA LEU A 8 13.41 -4.26 5.46
C LEU A 8 13.90 -3.32 4.37
N GLU A 9 14.57 -2.23 4.75
CA GLU A 9 15.08 -1.25 3.79
C GLU A 9 16.22 -1.81 2.92
N GLU A 10 17.03 -2.72 3.47
CA GLU A 10 18.04 -3.46 2.71
C GLU A 10 17.39 -4.41 1.69
N PHE A 11 16.39 -5.18 2.12
CA PHE A 11 15.62 -6.06 1.24
C PHE A 11 14.94 -5.29 0.10
N LYS A 12 14.24 -4.19 0.41
CA LYS A 12 13.59 -3.34 -0.61
C LYS A 12 14.60 -2.81 -1.62
N ARG A 13 15.76 -2.33 -1.17
CA ARG A 13 16.82 -1.83 -2.07
C ARG A 13 17.36 -2.93 -2.98
N LYS A 14 17.56 -4.13 -2.44
CA LYS A 14 17.98 -5.30 -3.22
C LYS A 14 16.92 -5.67 -4.27
N LEU A 15 15.66 -5.74 -3.86
CA LEU A 15 14.54 -6.05 -4.74
C LEU A 15 14.40 -5.03 -5.88
N ILE A 16 14.45 -3.73 -5.57
CA ILE A 16 14.39 -2.66 -6.58
C ILE A 16 15.54 -2.78 -7.59
N LYS A 17 16.74 -3.11 -7.12
CA LYS A 17 17.92 -3.29 -7.96
C LYS A 17 17.81 -4.53 -8.87
N GLU A 18 17.22 -5.61 -8.38
CA GLU A 18 17.06 -6.87 -9.09
C GLU A 18 15.92 -6.82 -10.11
N GLU A 19 14.78 -6.25 -9.73
CA GLU A 19 13.61 -6.15 -10.61
C GLU A 19 13.83 -5.08 -11.70
N ASN A 20 14.54 -3.99 -11.39
CA ASN A 20 14.95 -2.91 -12.30
C ASN A 20 13.88 -2.54 -13.36
N ILE A 21 12.63 -2.48 -12.91
CA ILE A 21 11.47 -2.27 -13.77
C ILE A 21 11.44 -0.80 -14.18
N THR A 22 11.32 -0.53 -15.47
CA THR A 22 11.17 0.85 -15.94
C THR A 22 9.85 1.44 -15.40
N PRO A 23 9.79 2.73 -15.05
CA PRO A 23 8.57 3.34 -14.52
C PRO A 23 7.32 3.08 -15.38
N LYS A 24 7.49 3.04 -16.71
CA LYS A 24 6.42 2.71 -17.66
C LYS A 24 5.88 1.28 -17.50
N LYS A 25 6.75 0.30 -17.29
CA LYS A 25 6.34 -1.10 -17.07
C LYS A 25 5.68 -1.27 -15.71
N ALA A 26 6.20 -0.59 -14.69
CA ALA A 26 5.61 -0.60 -13.35
C ALA A 26 4.19 -0.02 -13.36
N LEU A 27 3.99 1.09 -14.09
CA LEU A 27 2.67 1.70 -14.26
C LEU A 27 1.69 0.75 -14.96
N ALA A 28 2.11 0.11 -16.06
CA ALA A 28 1.27 -0.85 -16.76
C ALA A 28 0.88 -2.06 -15.88
N LEU A 29 1.82 -2.56 -15.06
CA LEU A 29 1.56 -3.62 -14.08
C LEU A 29 0.55 -3.17 -13.03
N TYR A 30 0.72 -1.95 -12.50
CA TYR A 30 -0.21 -1.37 -11.54
C TYR A 30 -1.61 -1.24 -12.13
N GLU A 31 -1.74 -0.68 -13.34
CA GLU A 31 -3.03 -0.49 -14.02
C GLU A 31 -3.76 -1.83 -14.22
N ALA A 32 -3.05 -2.87 -14.65
CA ALA A 32 -3.62 -4.21 -14.83
C ALA A 32 -4.11 -4.82 -13.50
N LEU A 33 -3.30 -4.74 -12.43
CA LEU A 33 -3.69 -5.22 -11.10
C LEU A 33 -4.88 -4.43 -10.54
N HIS A 34 -4.91 -3.12 -10.79
CA HIS A 34 -5.97 -2.25 -10.33
C HIS A 34 -7.29 -2.53 -11.07
N GLN A 35 -7.25 -2.82 -12.38
CA GLN A 35 -8.42 -3.26 -13.14
C GLN A 35 -8.96 -4.60 -12.63
N GLU A 36 -8.09 -5.56 -12.35
CA GLU A 36 -8.48 -6.86 -11.79
C GLU A 36 -9.12 -6.70 -10.41
N ALA A 37 -8.51 -5.90 -9.53
CA ALA A 37 -9.06 -5.64 -8.19
C ALA A 37 -10.43 -4.94 -8.22
N GLN A 38 -10.66 -4.08 -9.23
CA GLN A 38 -11.98 -3.50 -9.48
C GLN A 38 -12.98 -4.53 -9.99
N PHE A 39 -12.57 -5.39 -10.93
CA PHE A 39 -13.41 -6.47 -11.46
C PHE A 39 -13.84 -7.44 -10.35
N LEU A 40 -12.92 -7.78 -9.45
CA LEU A 40 -13.19 -8.63 -8.28
C LEU A 40 -14.02 -7.92 -7.20
N GLY A 41 -14.31 -6.63 -7.35
CA GLY A 41 -15.10 -5.84 -6.39
C GLY A 41 -14.39 -5.52 -5.08
N VAL A 42 -13.11 -5.88 -4.97
CA VAL A 42 -12.27 -5.62 -3.78
C VAL A 42 -11.95 -4.14 -3.66
N ILE A 43 -11.80 -3.45 -4.80
CA ILE A 43 -11.67 -1.99 -4.87
C ILE A 43 -12.88 -1.46 -5.63
N ASN A 44 -13.76 -0.75 -4.95
CA ASN A 44 -14.88 -0.08 -5.59
C ASN A 44 -14.94 1.39 -5.14
N SER A 45 -15.52 2.25 -5.99
CA SER A 45 -15.63 3.69 -5.71
C SER A 45 -16.49 4.02 -4.50
N ALA A 46 -17.40 3.11 -4.10
CA ALA A 46 -18.20 3.25 -2.89
C ALA A 46 -17.39 3.00 -1.60
N ASN A 47 -16.29 2.24 -1.69
CA ASN A 47 -15.47 1.80 -0.55
C ASN A 47 -14.09 2.46 -0.51
N ILE A 48 -13.84 3.53 -1.28
CA ILE A 48 -12.54 4.25 -1.26
C ILE A 48 -12.17 4.73 0.15
N LEU A 49 -13.17 5.04 0.97
CA LEU A 49 -13.02 5.46 2.36
C LEU A 49 -13.36 4.35 3.36
N GLU A 50 -13.78 3.17 2.88
CA GLU A 50 -14.09 2.03 3.74
C GLU A 50 -12.79 1.56 4.40
N GLY A 51 -12.79 1.50 5.73
CA GLY A 51 -11.58 1.20 6.52
C GLY A 51 -10.70 2.41 6.83
N LEU A 52 -10.76 3.50 6.05
CA LEU A 52 -9.97 4.72 6.32
C LEU A 52 -10.35 5.35 7.66
N GLU A 53 -11.64 5.41 7.99
CA GLU A 53 -12.11 5.91 9.28
C GLU A 53 -11.55 5.08 10.44
N THR A 54 -11.50 3.75 10.28
CA THR A 54 -10.95 2.85 11.31
C THR A 54 -9.45 3.06 11.46
N ASP A 55 -8.72 3.19 10.35
CA ASP A 55 -7.29 3.45 10.34
C ASP A 55 -6.96 4.81 10.95
N LEU A 56 -7.75 5.85 10.66
CA LEU A 56 -7.63 7.18 11.27
C LEU A 56 -7.87 7.12 12.78
N ARG A 57 -8.89 6.38 13.23
CA ARG A 57 -9.20 6.22 14.65
C ARG A 57 -8.11 5.48 15.41
N ILE A 58 -7.53 4.44 14.79
CA ILE A 58 -6.37 3.71 15.34
C ILE A 58 -5.14 4.62 15.39
N ALA A 59 -4.88 5.38 14.33
CA ALA A 59 -3.76 6.31 14.28
C ALA A 59 -3.90 7.43 15.34
N GLN A 60 -5.11 7.96 15.56
CA GLN A 60 -5.40 8.92 16.62
C GLN A 60 -5.12 8.34 18.00
N ALA A 61 -5.62 7.13 18.28
CA ALA A 61 -5.39 6.43 19.56
C ALA A 61 -3.89 6.16 19.81
N LEU A 62 -3.14 5.73 18.79
CA LEU A 62 -1.70 5.49 18.89
C LEU A 62 -0.90 6.77 19.09
N ASN A 63 -1.33 7.89 18.49
CA ASN A 63 -0.65 9.17 18.60
C ASN A 63 -1.12 10.02 19.80
N GLY A 64 -2.04 9.49 20.62
CA GLY A 64 -2.62 10.25 21.75
C GLY A 64 -3.39 11.50 21.32
N LEU A 65 -3.82 11.56 20.05
CA LEU A 65 -4.60 12.65 19.50
C LEU A 65 -6.07 12.38 19.84
N THR A 66 -6.48 12.72 21.05
CA THR A 66 -7.89 12.75 21.46
C THR A 66 -8.50 14.04 20.93
N SER A 67 -9.47 13.93 20.02
CA SER A 67 -10.40 15.04 19.73
C SER A 67 -11.51 15.10 20.76
#